data_AF-A0A1H4PRS2-F1
#
_entry.id   AF-A0A1H4PRS2-F1
#
_cell.length_a   1.000
_cell.length_b   1.000
_cell.length_c   1.000
_cell.angle_alpha   90.00
_cell.angle_beta   90.00
_cell.angle_gamma   90.00
#
_symmetry.space_group_name_H-M   'P 1'
#
loop_
_entity.id
_entity.type
_entity.pdbx_description
1 polymer ?
#
loop_
_entity_poly.entity_id
_entity_poly.type
_entity_poly.pdbx_seq_one_letter_code
_entity_poly.pdbx_strand_id
1 'polypeptide(L)'
;MRSRRLIWLVPILAALAWLAWTAWRWQAERQIYADPASPALTITPKHVEALRKLQFAWNARIESGGPVVDPMAPYGSADMAADLGPIIGTRDRVAVARFHREVSALLIRALQNCDLADGQYKLGHLDNATMERRLRQELVGLPHVRMAAVVAELPRFEPDGTFQFTSRHLRLLRQLRFEWPDSEIMRIIAGSGYPAPAVHFKRPFGDMTAFEIDMAAILGMPRPGNDHVDPVLSRLYWDMWPALQTFVQQVKIDPGASSCAGK
;
A
#
# COMPACT_ATOMS: atom_id res chain seq x y z
N MET A 1 55.31 -10.77 -32.26
CA MET A 1 54.36 -9.73 -31.82
C MET A 1 52.91 -10.17 -32.10
N ARG A 2 52.25 -10.94 -31.23
CA ARG A 2 50.83 -11.31 -31.43
C ARG A 2 50.00 -11.55 -30.16
N SER A 3 50.54 -11.40 -28.94
CA SER A 3 49.80 -11.72 -27.70
C SER A 3 49.18 -10.52 -26.97
N ARG A 4 49.39 -9.27 -27.42
CA ARG A 4 48.87 -8.08 -26.71
C ARG A 4 47.42 -7.69 -27.01
N ARG A 5 46.81 -8.23 -28.07
CA ARG A 5 45.41 -7.90 -28.46
C ARG A 5 44.34 -8.75 -27.77
N LEU A 6 44.67 -9.96 -27.29
CA LEU A 6 43.70 -10.82 -26.60
C LEU A 6 43.40 -10.37 -25.16
N ILE A 7 44.38 -9.73 -24.49
CA ILE A 7 44.26 -9.36 -23.06
C ILE A 7 43.21 -8.25 -22.84
N TRP A 8 42.96 -7.40 -23.84
CA TRP A 8 41.94 -6.34 -23.76
C TRP A 8 40.53 -6.79 -24.11
N LEU A 9 40.35 -7.95 -24.75
CA LEU A 9 39.02 -8.47 -25.11
C LEU A 9 38.26 -9.04 -23.90
N VAL A 10 38.95 -9.67 -22.97
CA VAL A 10 38.35 -10.25 -21.76
C VAL A 10 37.69 -9.20 -20.85
N PRO A 11 38.34 -8.08 -20.47
CA PRO A 11 37.68 -7.06 -19.64
C PRO A 11 36.53 -6.34 -20.36
N ILE A 12 36.62 -6.16 -21.69
CA ILE A 12 35.53 -5.58 -22.49
C ILE A 12 34.32 -6.52 -22.53
N LEU A 13 34.53 -7.82 -22.79
CA LEU A 13 33.45 -8.81 -22.78
C LEU A 13 32.83 -8.95 -21.38
N ALA A 14 33.64 -8.93 -20.33
CA ALA A 14 33.15 -8.94 -18.95
C ALA A 14 32.30 -7.70 -18.62
N ALA A 15 32.74 -6.51 -19.04
CA ALA A 15 31.99 -5.27 -18.87
C ALA A 15 30.67 -5.27 -19.65
N LEU A 16 30.68 -5.73 -20.91
CA LEU A 16 29.46 -5.85 -21.72
C LEU A 16 28.49 -6.90 -21.16
N ALA A 17 29.00 -8.05 -20.71
CA ALA A 17 28.19 -9.08 -20.05
C ALA A 17 27.58 -8.56 -18.74
N TRP A 18 28.34 -7.80 -17.95
CA TRP A 18 27.84 -7.14 -16.74
C TRP A 18 26.73 -6.13 -17.05
N LEU A 19 26.93 -5.26 -18.05
CA LEU A 19 25.92 -4.29 -18.49
C LEU A 19 24.66 -4.98 -19.00
N ALA A 20 24.80 -5.99 -19.87
CA ALA A 20 23.68 -6.78 -20.38
C ALA A 20 22.91 -7.48 -19.23
N TRP A 21 23.63 -8.04 -18.26
CA TRP A 21 23.05 -8.66 -17.06
C TRP A 21 22.28 -7.64 -16.21
N THR A 22 22.82 -6.44 -16.01
CA THR A 22 22.12 -5.38 -15.25
C THR A 22 20.86 -4.89 -15.97
N ALA A 23 20.93 -4.71 -17.29
CA ALA A 23 19.78 -4.31 -18.10
C ALA A 23 18.68 -5.38 -18.07
N TRP A 24 19.05 -6.65 -18.22
CA TRP A 24 18.12 -7.76 -18.11
C TRP A 24 17.44 -7.82 -16.75
N ARG A 25 18.19 -7.69 -15.64
CA ARG A 25 17.61 -7.70 -14.29
C ARG A 25 16.60 -6.57 -14.07
N TRP A 26 16.92 -5.38 -14.56
CA TRP A 26 16.02 -4.24 -14.46
C TRP A 26 14.74 -4.44 -15.28
N GLN A 27 14.87 -5.05 -16.46
CA GLN A 27 13.71 -5.42 -17.27
C GLN A 27 12.86 -6.51 -16.59
N ALA A 28 13.49 -7.52 -15.98
CA ALA A 28 12.78 -8.58 -15.25
C ALA A 28 12.00 -8.03 -14.03
N GLU A 29 12.61 -7.13 -13.26
CA GLU A 29 11.94 -6.42 -12.16
C GLU A 29 10.72 -5.64 -12.66
N ARG A 30 10.87 -4.90 -13.76
CA ARG A 30 9.76 -4.14 -14.37
C ARG A 30 8.63 -5.04 -14.86
N GLN A 31 8.95 -6.18 -15.46
CA GLN A 31 7.95 -7.14 -15.92
C GLN A 31 7.12 -7.69 -14.77
N ILE A 32 7.72 -7.93 -13.60
CA ILE A 32 7.00 -8.38 -12.39
C ILE A 32 5.93 -7.37 -11.96
N TYR A 33 6.23 -6.06 -12.03
CA TYR A 33 5.27 -5.03 -11.67
C TYR A 33 4.25 -4.71 -12.76
N ALA A 34 4.63 -4.91 -14.02
CA ALA A 34 3.76 -4.70 -15.17
C ALA A 34 2.76 -5.86 -15.39
N ASP A 35 3.01 -7.03 -14.80
CA ASP A 35 2.11 -8.17 -14.90
C ASP A 35 0.79 -7.86 -14.17
N PRO A 36 -0.35 -7.77 -14.89
CA PRO A 36 -1.65 -7.52 -14.27
C PRO A 36 -2.17 -8.73 -13.48
N ALA A 37 -1.65 -9.94 -13.75
CA ALA A 37 -2.10 -11.14 -13.08
C ALA A 37 -1.68 -11.12 -11.60
N SER A 38 -2.60 -11.50 -10.71
CA SER A 38 -2.24 -11.75 -9.32
C SER A 38 -1.31 -12.96 -9.25
N PRO A 39 -0.21 -12.88 -8.47
CA PRO A 39 0.70 -14.01 -8.32
C PRO A 39 -0.01 -15.19 -7.67
N ALA A 40 0.39 -16.41 -8.05
CA ALA A 40 -0.01 -17.61 -7.33
C ALA A 40 0.56 -17.55 -5.91
N LEU A 41 -0.32 -17.41 -4.92
CA LEU A 41 0.08 -17.12 -3.54
C LEU A 41 0.12 -18.39 -2.69
N THR A 42 1.33 -18.82 -2.30
CA THR A 42 1.54 -19.75 -1.19
C THR A 42 1.92 -18.94 0.05
N ILE A 43 0.99 -18.80 0.99
CA ILE A 43 1.21 -17.95 2.17
C ILE A 43 2.22 -18.65 3.09
N THR A 44 3.22 -17.90 3.54
CA THR A 44 4.23 -18.38 4.49
C THR A 44 4.33 -17.41 5.67
N PRO A 45 4.92 -17.80 6.81
CA PRO A 45 5.14 -16.89 7.93
C PRO A 45 5.88 -15.60 7.53
N LYS A 46 6.79 -15.69 6.55
CA LYS A 46 7.50 -14.55 5.97
C LYS A 46 6.55 -13.52 5.34
N HIS A 47 5.51 -13.98 4.63
CA HIS A 47 4.52 -13.09 4.04
C HIS A 47 3.72 -12.34 5.10
N VAL A 48 3.33 -13.04 6.18
CA VAL A 48 2.60 -12.42 7.29
C VAL A 48 3.49 -11.42 8.04
N GLU A 49 4.77 -11.73 8.22
CA GLU A 49 5.73 -10.78 8.81
C GLU A 49 5.86 -9.51 7.94
N ALA A 50 6.02 -9.67 6.62
CA ALA A 50 6.13 -8.55 5.70
C ALA A 50 4.82 -7.74 5.60
N LEU A 51 3.66 -8.40 5.60
CA LEU A 51 2.35 -7.73 5.62
C LEU A 51 2.23 -6.77 6.81
N ARG A 52 2.66 -7.19 8.00
CA ARG A 52 2.62 -6.37 9.22
C ARG A 52 3.53 -5.13 9.14
N LYS A 53 4.57 -5.19 8.31
CA LYS A 53 5.50 -4.08 8.06
C LYS A 53 5.00 -3.11 7.01
N LEU A 54 3.93 -3.43 6.26
CA LEU A 54 3.37 -2.50 5.30
C LEU A 54 2.99 -1.18 5.95
N GLN A 55 3.41 -0.10 5.31
CA GLN A 55 3.06 1.25 5.67
C GLN A 55 2.13 1.85 4.62
N PHE A 56 1.17 2.62 5.09
CA PHE A 56 0.21 3.29 4.24
C PHE A 56 0.46 4.80 4.23
N ALA A 57 0.10 5.44 3.13
CA ALA A 57 0.05 6.89 2.98
C ALA A 57 -1.31 7.31 2.41
N TRP A 58 -1.64 8.60 2.52
CA TRP A 58 -2.78 9.16 1.79
C TRP A 58 -2.30 9.81 0.50
N ASN A 59 -2.69 9.27 -0.66
CA ASN A 59 -2.40 9.92 -1.92
C ASN A 59 -3.48 10.97 -2.19
N ALA A 60 -3.12 12.26 -2.18
CA ALA A 60 -4.02 13.38 -2.41
C ALA A 60 -4.01 13.92 -3.86
N ARG A 61 -3.27 13.26 -4.77
CA ARG A 61 -3.01 13.78 -6.13
C ARG A 61 -4.11 13.45 -7.13
N ILE A 62 -4.96 12.47 -6.83
CA ILE A 62 -6.02 11.99 -7.71
C ILE A 62 -7.35 12.17 -7.00
N GLU A 63 -8.27 12.93 -7.61
CA GLU A 63 -9.64 13.16 -7.11
C GLU A 63 -9.64 13.63 -5.63
N SER A 64 -10.50 13.03 -4.79
CA SER A 64 -10.53 13.27 -3.33
C SER A 64 -9.38 12.59 -2.57
N GLY A 65 -8.51 11.87 -3.28
CA GLY A 65 -7.46 11.06 -2.71
C GLY A 65 -7.97 9.81 -2.00
N GLY A 66 -7.04 9.06 -1.42
CA GLY A 66 -7.36 7.86 -0.66
C GLY A 66 -6.12 7.15 -0.13
N PRO A 67 -6.30 6.16 0.76
CA PRO A 67 -5.18 5.42 1.29
C PRO A 67 -4.54 4.52 0.22
N VAL A 68 -3.22 4.46 0.24
CA VAL A 68 -2.39 3.60 -0.62
C VAL A 68 -1.30 2.97 0.22
N VAL A 69 -0.74 1.83 -0.22
CA VAL A 69 0.57 1.41 0.32
C VAL A 69 1.58 2.49 -0.05
N ASP A 70 2.37 2.94 0.93
CA ASP A 70 3.31 4.05 0.76
C ASP A 70 4.34 3.70 -0.33
N PRO A 71 4.33 4.36 -1.50
CA PRO A 71 5.22 4.00 -2.59
C PRO A 71 6.67 4.41 -2.32
N MET A 72 6.91 5.38 -1.43
CA MET A 72 8.25 5.85 -1.09
C MET A 72 8.90 4.97 -0.04
N ALA A 73 8.10 4.41 0.87
CA ALA A 73 8.58 3.57 1.96
C ALA A 73 7.60 2.44 2.31
N PRO A 74 7.36 1.47 1.40
CA PRO A 74 6.30 0.47 1.59
C PRO A 74 6.46 -0.34 2.88
N TYR A 75 7.70 -0.54 3.33
CA TYR A 75 8.03 -1.30 4.54
C TYR A 75 8.83 -0.47 5.58
N GLY A 76 8.82 0.86 5.43
CA GLY A 76 9.41 1.79 6.38
C GLY A 76 10.66 2.52 5.92
N SER A 77 11.30 2.11 4.83
CA SER A 77 12.38 2.86 4.20
C SER A 77 12.26 2.86 2.67
N ALA A 78 13.03 3.75 2.03
CA ALA A 78 13.17 3.80 0.58
C ALA A 78 14.04 2.66 0.00
N ASP A 79 14.64 1.81 0.84
CA ASP A 79 15.38 0.61 0.42
C ASP A 79 14.61 -0.66 0.76
N MET A 80 13.69 -1.05 -0.13
CA MET A 80 12.87 -2.25 0.07
C MET A 80 13.70 -3.54 0.19
N ALA A 81 14.90 -3.59 -0.39
CA ALA A 81 15.80 -4.74 -0.23
C ALA A 81 16.43 -4.78 1.17
N ALA A 82 16.62 -3.64 1.83
CA ALA A 82 17.00 -3.60 3.24
C ALA A 82 15.87 -4.03 4.17
N ASP A 83 14.63 -3.65 3.86
CA ASP A 83 13.48 -3.95 4.72
C ASP A 83 13.01 -5.42 4.59
N LEU A 84 12.93 -5.94 3.36
CA LEU A 84 12.47 -7.31 3.09
C LEU A 84 13.59 -8.34 3.09
N GLY A 85 14.82 -7.93 2.80
CA GLY A 85 15.94 -8.86 2.66
C GLY A 85 16.19 -9.76 3.88
N PRO A 86 16.14 -9.23 5.12
CA PRO A 86 16.22 -10.05 6.34
C PRO A 86 15.09 -11.08 6.46
N ILE A 87 13.90 -10.80 5.94
CA ILE A 87 12.72 -11.68 6.00
C ILE A 87 12.88 -12.83 5.00
N ILE A 88 13.21 -12.49 3.75
CA ILE A 88 13.27 -13.49 2.66
C ILE A 88 14.63 -14.19 2.57
N GLY A 89 15.68 -13.62 3.14
CA GLY A 89 17.05 -14.16 3.13
C GLY A 89 17.86 -13.77 1.90
N THR A 90 17.43 -12.75 1.14
CA THR A 90 18.12 -12.27 -0.06
C THR A 90 17.85 -10.79 -0.29
N ARG A 91 18.83 -10.07 -0.85
CA ARG A 91 18.69 -8.68 -1.31
C ARG A 91 18.53 -8.58 -2.83
N ASP A 92 18.34 -9.71 -3.51
CA ASP A 92 18.14 -9.72 -4.96
C ASP A 92 16.85 -8.98 -5.32
N ARG A 93 16.95 -8.00 -6.22
CA ARG A 93 15.84 -7.09 -6.55
C ARG A 93 14.66 -7.80 -7.20
N VAL A 94 14.93 -8.81 -8.04
CA VAL A 94 13.87 -9.58 -8.72
C VAL A 94 13.11 -10.43 -7.70
N ALA A 95 13.81 -11.07 -6.77
CA ALA A 95 13.19 -11.80 -5.67
C ALA A 95 12.38 -10.87 -4.73
N VAL A 96 12.94 -9.71 -4.37
CA VAL A 96 12.27 -8.70 -3.55
C VAL A 96 11.01 -8.17 -4.22
N ALA A 97 11.06 -7.87 -5.52
CA ALA A 97 9.91 -7.40 -6.29
C ALA A 97 8.79 -8.44 -6.37
N ARG A 98 9.15 -9.71 -6.64
CA ARG A 98 8.17 -10.82 -6.65
C ARG A 98 7.50 -10.97 -5.29
N PHE A 99 8.29 -10.97 -4.22
CA PHE A 99 7.77 -11.11 -2.87
C PHE A 99 6.88 -9.91 -2.48
N HIS A 100 7.22 -8.68 -2.90
CA HIS A 100 6.35 -7.53 -2.69
C HIS A 100 4.99 -7.65 -3.41
N ARG A 101 4.97 -8.20 -4.64
CA ARG A 101 3.71 -8.53 -5.35
C ARG A 101 2.90 -9.58 -4.60
N GLU A 102 3.55 -10.61 -4.06
CA GLU A 102 2.90 -11.66 -3.26
C GLU A 102 2.29 -11.09 -1.97
N VAL A 103 3.01 -10.23 -1.24
CA VAL A 103 2.49 -9.54 -0.05
C VAL A 103 1.33 -8.61 -0.40
N SER A 104 1.39 -7.93 -1.55
CA SER A 104 0.30 -7.08 -2.04
C SER A 104 -0.96 -7.90 -2.36
N ALA A 105 -0.80 -9.07 -2.97
CA ALA A 105 -1.90 -10.00 -3.20
C ALA A 105 -2.47 -10.55 -1.89
N LEU A 106 -1.61 -10.83 -0.90
CA LEU A 106 -2.03 -11.22 0.44
C LEU A 106 -2.85 -10.12 1.12
N LEU A 107 -2.43 -8.85 1.04
CA LEU A 107 -3.17 -7.71 1.58
C LEU A 107 -4.59 -7.67 1.02
N ILE A 108 -4.73 -7.68 -0.31
CA ILE A 108 -6.03 -7.62 -0.99
C ILE A 108 -6.92 -8.80 -0.55
N ARG A 109 -6.36 -10.02 -0.53
CA ARG A 109 -7.09 -11.21 -0.06
C ARG A 109 -7.50 -11.08 1.41
N ALA A 110 -6.62 -10.57 2.28
CA ALA A 110 -6.89 -10.44 3.70
C ALA A 110 -8.01 -9.43 3.96
N LEU A 111 -8.02 -8.28 3.28
CA LEU A 111 -9.08 -7.28 3.41
C LEU A 111 -10.46 -7.85 3.10
N GLN A 112 -10.55 -8.72 2.08
CA GLN A 112 -11.79 -9.35 1.66
C GLN A 112 -12.25 -10.47 2.61
N ASN A 113 -11.30 -11.24 3.16
CA ASN A 113 -11.61 -12.53 3.77
C ASN A 113 -11.37 -12.62 5.27
N CYS A 114 -10.58 -11.71 5.85
CA CYS A 114 -10.24 -11.78 7.27
C CYS A 114 -11.14 -10.90 8.13
N ASP A 115 -11.07 -11.17 9.43
CA ASP A 115 -11.80 -10.46 10.47
C ASP A 115 -10.80 -9.83 11.44
N LEU A 116 -11.17 -8.65 11.94
CA LEU A 116 -10.52 -8.00 13.07
C LEU A 116 -11.63 -7.49 13.98
N ALA A 117 -11.56 -7.83 15.27
CA ALA A 117 -12.56 -7.42 16.24
C ALA A 117 -12.47 -5.91 16.53
N ASP A 118 -13.59 -5.33 16.92
CA ASP A 118 -13.66 -3.96 17.45
C ASP A 118 -12.74 -3.82 18.67
N GLY A 119 -12.05 -2.69 18.80
CA GLY A 119 -11.11 -2.49 19.90
C GLY A 119 -10.19 -1.28 19.70
N GLN A 120 -9.44 -0.98 20.75
CA GLN A 120 -8.37 0.02 20.73
C GLN A 120 -7.05 -0.68 20.41
N TYR A 121 -6.40 -0.23 19.35
CA TYR A 121 -5.15 -0.83 18.87
C TYR A 121 -4.05 0.19 18.87
N LYS A 122 -2.92 -0.16 19.47
CA LYS A 122 -1.70 0.62 19.38
C LYS A 122 -1.00 0.32 18.05
N LEU A 123 -0.59 1.36 17.34
CA LEU A 123 0.10 1.23 16.07
C LEU A 123 1.60 1.44 16.24
N GLY A 124 2.39 0.55 15.63
CA GLY A 124 3.86 0.59 15.73
C GLY A 124 4.54 1.57 14.76
N HIS A 125 3.83 1.96 13.69
CA HIS A 125 4.43 2.66 12.54
C HIS A 125 3.64 3.89 12.08
N LEU A 126 2.59 4.26 12.81
CA LEU A 126 1.72 5.37 12.47
C LEU A 126 1.31 6.08 13.76
N ASP A 127 1.42 7.40 13.76
CA ASP A 127 0.98 8.29 14.82
C ASP A 127 0.48 9.61 14.22
N ASN A 128 -0.10 10.47 15.05
CA ASN A 128 -0.64 11.76 14.63
C ASN A 128 0.39 12.63 13.89
N ALA A 129 1.63 12.67 14.39
CA ALA A 129 2.69 13.50 13.82
C ALA A 129 3.17 12.98 12.46
N THR A 130 3.26 11.66 12.31
CA THR A 130 3.68 10.98 11.08
C THR A 130 2.61 11.14 10.01
N MET A 131 1.33 10.93 10.35
CA MET A 131 0.22 11.16 9.42
C MET A 131 0.21 12.59 8.90
N GLU A 132 0.30 13.56 9.80
CA GLU A 132 0.31 14.98 9.42
C GLU A 132 1.52 15.33 8.55
N ARG A 133 2.72 14.89 8.94
CA ARG A 133 3.94 15.13 8.15
C ARG A 133 3.82 14.56 6.74
N ARG A 134 3.34 13.31 6.61
CA ARG A 134 3.18 12.65 5.31
C ARG A 134 2.13 13.34 4.45
N LEU A 135 0.96 13.64 5.01
CA LEU A 135 -0.09 14.33 4.27
C LEU A 135 0.40 15.72 3.80
N ARG A 136 1.10 16.47 4.65
CA ARG A 136 1.66 17.78 4.25
C ARG A 136 2.66 17.67 3.10
N GLN A 137 3.44 16.60 3.03
CA GLN A 137 4.35 16.34 1.91
C GLN A 137 3.59 16.10 0.61
N GLU A 138 2.46 15.39 0.66
CA GLU A 138 1.61 15.16 -0.52
C GLU A 138 0.83 16.41 -0.97
N LEU A 139 0.55 17.33 -0.05
CA LEU A 139 -0.17 18.58 -0.33
C LEU A 139 0.76 19.74 -0.75
N VAL A 140 2.07 19.50 -0.91
CA VAL A 140 3.02 20.53 -1.37
C VAL A 140 2.55 21.12 -2.70
N GLY A 141 2.52 22.45 -2.78
CA GLY A 141 2.05 23.20 -3.95
C GLY A 141 0.62 23.71 -3.82
N LEU A 142 -0.15 23.26 -2.82
CA LEU A 142 -1.44 23.87 -2.48
C LEU A 142 -1.26 25.15 -1.63
N PRO A 143 -2.20 26.11 -1.69
CA PRO A 143 -2.22 27.25 -0.78
C PRO A 143 -2.28 26.82 0.68
N HIS A 144 -1.53 27.50 1.56
CA HIS A 144 -1.41 27.16 2.99
C HIS A 144 -2.76 26.99 3.70
N VAL A 145 -3.74 27.85 3.40
CA VAL A 145 -5.09 27.78 3.99
C VAL A 145 -5.80 26.48 3.59
N ARG A 146 -5.67 26.04 2.34
CA ARG A 146 -6.25 24.77 1.89
C ARG A 146 -5.54 23.58 2.53
N MET A 147 -4.21 23.63 2.62
CA MET A 147 -3.45 22.57 3.31
C MET A 147 -3.90 22.44 4.77
N ALA A 148 -4.05 23.55 5.49
CA ALA A 148 -4.49 23.56 6.88
C ALA A 148 -5.90 22.97 7.04
N ALA A 149 -6.83 23.28 6.12
CA ALA A 149 -8.17 22.72 6.13
C ALA A 149 -8.15 21.18 5.96
N VAL A 150 -7.40 20.66 4.98
CA VAL A 150 -7.30 19.20 4.76
C VAL A 150 -6.62 18.50 5.93
N VAL A 151 -5.58 19.10 6.51
CA VAL A 151 -4.89 18.55 7.70
C VAL A 151 -5.80 18.54 8.94
N ALA A 152 -6.75 19.48 9.05
CA ALA A 152 -7.71 19.51 10.15
C ALA A 152 -8.67 18.31 10.13
N GLU A 153 -8.95 17.75 8.95
CA GLU A 153 -9.81 16.58 8.78
C GLU A 153 -9.14 15.26 9.19
N LEU A 154 -7.81 15.25 9.37
CA LEU A 154 -7.07 14.04 9.69
C LEU A 154 -7.64 13.33 10.94
N PRO A 155 -7.68 11.99 10.92
CA PRO A 155 -8.07 11.24 12.09
C PRO A 155 -7.02 11.44 13.18
N ARG A 156 -7.48 11.51 14.43
CA ARG A 156 -6.62 11.72 15.60
C ARG A 156 -6.67 10.49 16.47
N PHE A 157 -5.47 10.02 16.82
CA PHE A 157 -5.27 8.91 17.73
C PHE A 157 -5.42 9.43 19.14
N GLU A 158 -5.77 8.52 20.05
CA GLU A 158 -5.81 8.80 21.48
C GLU A 158 -4.43 9.26 21.99
N PRO A 159 -4.35 9.96 23.14
CA PRO A 159 -3.09 10.45 23.69
C PRO A 159 -2.03 9.36 23.92
N ASP A 160 -2.44 8.11 24.11
CA ASP A 160 -1.56 6.94 24.28
C ASP A 160 -1.09 6.31 22.95
N GLY A 161 -1.51 6.89 21.82
CA GLY A 161 -1.21 6.45 20.47
C GLY A 161 -2.10 5.30 19.97
N THR A 162 -3.25 5.05 20.60
CA THR A 162 -4.21 4.05 20.12
C THR A 162 -5.20 4.61 19.10
N PHE A 163 -5.63 3.73 18.19
CA PHE A 163 -6.70 4.00 17.24
C PHE A 163 -7.90 3.10 17.56
N GLN A 164 -9.10 3.68 17.57
CA GLN A 164 -10.35 2.94 17.76
C GLN A 164 -10.78 2.28 16.45
N PHE A 165 -10.53 0.98 16.33
CA PHE A 165 -11.04 0.18 15.23
C PHE A 165 -12.46 -0.31 15.53
N THR A 166 -13.33 -0.35 14.52
CA THR A 166 -14.74 -0.69 14.69
C THR A 166 -15.23 -1.57 13.53
N SER A 167 -16.37 -2.21 13.73
CA SER A 167 -17.06 -3.00 12.70
C SER A 167 -17.47 -2.16 11.50
N ARG A 168 -17.67 -0.84 11.65
CA ARG A 168 -17.87 0.07 10.52
C ARG A 168 -16.63 0.14 9.64
N HIS A 169 -15.44 0.26 10.25
CA HIS A 169 -14.18 0.22 9.52
C HIS A 169 -14.01 -1.11 8.80
N LEU A 170 -14.22 -2.25 9.47
CA LEU A 170 -14.09 -3.57 8.84
C LEU A 170 -15.04 -3.76 7.63
N ARG A 171 -16.30 -3.35 7.75
CA ARG A 171 -17.27 -3.45 6.65
C ARG A 171 -16.84 -2.62 5.43
N LEU A 172 -16.31 -1.42 5.65
CA LEU A 172 -15.78 -0.58 4.59
C LEU A 172 -14.50 -1.17 3.99
N LEU A 173 -13.55 -1.62 4.80
CA LEU A 173 -12.30 -2.25 4.33
C LEU A 173 -12.56 -3.48 3.45
N ARG A 174 -13.60 -4.26 3.74
CA ARG A 174 -14.01 -5.42 2.92
C ARG A 174 -14.49 -5.05 1.53
N GLN A 175 -15.13 -3.89 1.41
CA GLN A 175 -15.69 -3.38 0.16
C GLN A 175 -14.77 -2.36 -0.50
N LEU A 176 -13.67 -2.00 0.16
CA LEU A 176 -12.67 -1.12 -0.38
C LEU A 176 -12.08 -1.76 -1.63
N ARG A 177 -12.28 -1.11 -2.77
CA ARG A 177 -11.71 -1.49 -4.07
C ARG A 177 -10.22 -1.19 -4.07
N PHE A 178 -9.49 -2.03 -3.36
CA PHE A 178 -8.05 -1.98 -3.21
C PHE A 178 -7.43 -2.97 -4.19
N GLU A 179 -6.73 -2.47 -5.19
CA GLU A 179 -6.30 -3.27 -6.34
C GLU A 179 -4.88 -2.91 -6.76
N TRP A 180 -4.28 -3.79 -7.58
CA TRP A 180 -3.05 -3.43 -8.27
C TRP A 180 -3.42 -2.53 -9.46
N PRO A 181 -3.02 -1.25 -9.46
CA PRO A 181 -3.44 -0.33 -10.50
C PRO A 181 -2.79 -0.68 -11.84
N ASP A 182 -3.43 -0.25 -12.93
CA ASP A 182 -2.84 -0.32 -14.26
C ASP A 182 -1.58 0.54 -14.37
N SER A 183 -0.82 0.40 -15.45
CA SER A 183 0.46 1.08 -15.63
C SER A 183 0.37 2.61 -15.65
N GLU A 184 -0.77 3.18 -16.09
CA GLU A 184 -0.95 4.63 -16.17
C GLU A 184 -1.16 5.22 -14.78
N ILE A 185 -2.11 4.66 -14.04
CA ILE A 185 -2.41 5.04 -12.66
C ILE A 185 -1.20 4.75 -11.76
N MET A 186 -0.53 3.61 -11.95
CA MET A 186 0.66 3.24 -11.20
C MET A 186 1.76 4.30 -11.31
N ARG A 187 1.98 4.87 -12.51
CA ARG A 187 2.99 5.91 -12.71
C ARG A 187 2.67 7.18 -11.92
N ILE A 188 1.39 7.52 -11.78
CA ILE A 188 0.95 8.70 -11.02
C ILE A 188 1.10 8.47 -9.51
N ILE A 189 0.69 7.29 -9.03
CA ILE A 189 0.75 6.95 -7.60
C ILE A 189 2.19 6.76 -7.15
N ALA A 190 2.93 5.89 -7.82
CA ALA A 190 4.27 5.52 -7.41
C ALA A 190 5.26 6.66 -7.67
N GLY A 191 5.09 7.40 -8.76
CA GLY A 191 6.06 8.41 -9.18
C GLY A 191 7.46 7.80 -9.33
N SER A 192 8.39 8.20 -8.47
CA SER A 192 9.74 7.64 -8.38
C SER A 192 9.88 6.42 -7.45
N GLY A 193 8.77 5.95 -6.90
CA GLY A 193 8.69 4.94 -5.85
C GLY A 193 8.47 3.53 -6.34
N TYR A 194 8.10 2.67 -5.40
CA TYR A 194 7.71 1.30 -5.66
C TYR A 194 6.24 1.23 -6.12
N PRO A 195 5.96 0.49 -7.20
CA PRO A 195 4.61 0.12 -7.57
C PRO A 195 3.91 -0.63 -6.44
N ALA A 196 2.70 -0.22 -6.07
CA ALA A 196 2.00 -0.79 -4.92
C ALA A 196 0.48 -0.76 -5.14
N PRO A 197 -0.28 -1.63 -4.45
CA PRO A 197 -1.72 -1.60 -4.52
C PRO A 197 -2.29 -0.31 -3.91
N ALA A 198 -3.39 0.14 -4.49
CA ALA A 198 -4.03 1.40 -4.15
C ALA A 198 -5.56 1.25 -4.18
N VAL A 199 -6.24 2.15 -3.48
CA VAL A 199 -7.69 2.29 -3.63
C VAL A 199 -8.05 2.87 -5.00
N HIS A 200 -9.14 2.39 -5.58
CA HIS A 200 -9.72 2.97 -6.79
C HIS A 200 -10.30 4.37 -6.49
N PHE A 201 -9.53 5.44 -6.76
CA PHE A 201 -9.82 6.82 -6.32
C PHE A 201 -11.18 7.39 -6.72
N LYS A 202 -11.70 6.99 -7.89
CA LYS A 202 -13.00 7.50 -8.37
C LYS A 202 -14.18 6.76 -7.76
N ARG A 203 -13.96 5.52 -7.30
CA ARG A 203 -15.00 4.56 -6.90
C ARG A 203 -14.43 3.62 -5.84
N PRO A 204 -14.13 4.12 -4.63
CA PRO A 204 -13.43 3.35 -3.61
C PRO A 204 -14.26 2.21 -3.02
N PHE A 205 -15.59 2.23 -3.10
CA PHE A 205 -16.46 1.24 -2.43
C PHE A 205 -17.53 0.59 -3.34
N GLY A 206 -17.63 0.99 -4.60
CA GLY A 206 -18.73 0.55 -5.47
C GLY A 206 -18.67 1.17 -6.86
N ASP A 207 -19.81 1.64 -7.34
CA ASP A 207 -19.97 2.21 -8.68
C ASP A 207 -20.37 3.69 -8.70
N MET A 208 -20.65 4.27 -7.53
CA MET A 208 -21.04 5.67 -7.42
C MET A 208 -19.81 6.57 -7.42
N THR A 209 -19.89 7.69 -8.15
CA THR A 209 -18.86 8.74 -8.09
C THR A 209 -18.87 9.46 -6.75
N ALA A 210 -20.05 9.68 -6.16
CA ALA A 210 -20.20 10.15 -4.79
C ALA A 210 -20.10 8.94 -3.85
N PHE A 211 -18.88 8.61 -3.43
CA PHE A 211 -18.57 7.38 -2.70
C PHE A 211 -19.30 7.24 -1.37
N GLU A 212 -19.73 8.35 -0.76
CA GLU A 212 -20.52 8.37 0.47
C GLU A 212 -21.85 7.61 0.32
N ILE A 213 -22.42 7.58 -0.88
CA ILE A 213 -23.63 6.83 -1.19
C ILE A 213 -23.39 5.33 -1.03
N ASP A 214 -22.26 4.83 -1.55
CA ASP A 214 -21.87 3.43 -1.42
C ASP A 214 -21.50 3.12 0.04
N MET A 215 -20.77 4.02 0.72
CA MET A 215 -20.46 3.87 2.14
C MET A 215 -21.72 3.74 3.00
N ALA A 216 -22.71 4.61 2.80
CA ALA A 216 -23.96 4.57 3.53
C ALA A 216 -24.69 3.24 3.29
N ALA A 217 -24.76 2.77 2.05
CA ALA A 217 -25.37 1.49 1.70
C ALA A 217 -24.66 0.32 2.40
N ILE A 218 -23.32 0.26 2.37
CA ILE A 218 -22.51 -0.76 3.05
C ILE A 218 -22.76 -0.76 4.56
N LEU A 219 -22.91 0.43 5.15
CA LEU A 219 -23.07 0.59 6.58
C LEU A 219 -24.52 0.39 7.07
N GLY A 220 -25.49 0.33 6.15
CA GLY A 220 -26.93 0.31 6.47
C GLY A 220 -27.46 1.66 6.97
N MET A 221 -26.83 2.76 6.53
CA MET A 221 -27.20 4.13 6.90
C MET A 221 -28.15 4.74 5.86
N PRO A 222 -28.93 5.76 6.24
CA PRO A 222 -29.71 6.54 5.28
C PRO A 222 -28.82 7.08 4.16
N ARG A 223 -29.34 7.11 2.92
CA ARG A 223 -28.63 7.67 1.79
C ARG A 223 -28.35 9.17 2.05
N PRO A 224 -27.10 9.64 1.91
CA PRO A 224 -26.80 11.05 2.07
C PRO A 224 -27.48 11.88 0.98
N GLY A 225 -27.77 13.14 1.29
CA GLY A 225 -28.24 14.11 0.29
C GLY A 225 -27.17 14.37 -0.77
N ASN A 226 -27.58 14.89 -1.93
CA ASN A 226 -26.63 15.16 -3.02
C ASN A 226 -25.92 16.52 -2.89
N ASP A 227 -26.41 17.40 -2.00
CA ASP A 227 -26.03 18.81 -2.01
C ASP A 227 -24.80 19.09 -1.14
N HIS A 228 -24.54 18.26 -0.12
CA HIS A 228 -23.47 18.43 0.86
C HIS A 228 -22.78 17.10 1.18
N VAL A 229 -21.48 17.18 1.51
CA VAL A 229 -20.68 16.06 2.03
C VAL A 229 -21.22 15.65 3.40
N ASP A 230 -21.43 14.35 3.62
CA ASP A 230 -21.88 13.84 4.91
C ASP A 230 -20.67 13.81 5.88
N PRO A 231 -20.68 14.59 6.98
CA PRO A 231 -19.51 14.71 7.84
C PRO A 231 -19.12 13.40 8.52
N VAL A 232 -20.09 12.50 8.79
CA VAL A 232 -19.82 11.21 9.42
C VAL A 232 -19.15 10.27 8.43
N LEU A 233 -19.66 10.21 7.19
CA LEU A 233 -19.08 9.36 6.15
C LEU A 233 -17.73 9.89 5.68
N SER A 234 -17.58 11.21 5.54
CA SER A 234 -16.31 11.86 5.24
C SER A 234 -15.24 11.54 6.30
N ARG A 235 -15.60 11.64 7.59
CA ARG A 235 -14.69 11.25 8.67
C ARG A 235 -14.31 9.77 8.59
N LEU A 236 -15.27 8.88 8.37
CA LEU A 236 -15.00 7.46 8.20
C LEU A 236 -14.09 7.17 7.00
N TYR A 237 -14.17 7.95 5.92
CA TYR A 237 -13.28 7.80 4.78
C TYR A 237 -11.83 8.13 5.14
N TRP A 238 -11.62 9.21 5.88
CA TRP A 238 -10.30 9.55 6.44
C TRP A 238 -9.78 8.50 7.43
N ASP A 239 -10.66 7.92 8.25
CA ASP A 239 -10.32 6.82 9.17
C ASP A 239 -9.83 5.56 8.43
N MET A 240 -10.04 5.42 7.12
CA MET A 240 -9.57 4.25 6.35
C MET A 240 -8.05 4.12 6.35
N TRP A 241 -7.30 5.22 6.46
CA TRP A 241 -5.84 5.16 6.53
C TRP A 241 -5.35 4.46 7.81
N PRO A 242 -5.68 4.93 9.03
CA PRO A 242 -5.30 4.23 10.25
C PRO A 242 -6.01 2.88 10.41
N ALA A 243 -7.23 2.71 9.85
CA ALA A 243 -7.91 1.42 9.86
C ALA A 243 -7.15 0.36 9.04
N LEU A 244 -6.66 0.70 7.84
CA LEU A 244 -5.79 -0.19 7.05
C LEU A 244 -4.52 -0.54 7.81
N GLN A 245 -3.88 0.46 8.42
CA GLN A 245 -2.65 0.23 9.19
C GLN A 245 -2.91 -0.70 10.38
N THR A 246 -4.02 -0.51 11.09
CA THR A 246 -4.46 -1.36 12.19
C THR A 246 -4.71 -2.78 11.70
N PHE A 247 -5.46 -2.92 10.61
CA PHE A 247 -5.80 -4.20 10.05
C PHE A 247 -4.56 -5.03 9.72
N VAL A 248 -3.60 -4.50 8.96
CA VAL A 248 -2.41 -5.28 8.57
C VAL A 248 -1.51 -5.65 9.74
N GLN A 249 -1.44 -4.81 10.78
CA GLN A 249 -0.61 -5.09 11.96
C GLN A 249 -1.23 -6.16 12.86
N GLN A 250 -2.56 -6.23 12.91
CA GLN A 250 -3.29 -6.98 13.95
C GLN A 250 -4.03 -8.21 13.42
N VAL A 251 -4.29 -8.28 12.11
CA VAL A 251 -5.02 -9.41 11.51
C VAL A 251 -4.28 -10.73 11.75
N LYS A 252 -5.07 -11.77 12.08
CA LYS A 252 -4.56 -13.13 12.28
C LYS A 252 -4.73 -13.91 10.98
N ILE A 253 -3.61 -14.29 10.39
CA ILE A 253 -3.54 -15.10 9.17
C ILE A 253 -2.85 -16.40 9.54
N ASP A 254 -3.42 -17.53 9.13
CA ASP A 254 -2.80 -18.85 9.23
C ASP A 254 -2.08 -19.16 7.90
N PRO A 255 -0.74 -19.14 7.87
CA PRO A 255 0.01 -19.48 6.67
C PRO A 255 -0.22 -20.93 6.21
N GLY A 256 -0.44 -21.87 7.15
CA GLY A 256 -0.59 -23.29 6.84
C GLY A 256 -1.91 -23.59 6.12
N ALA A 257 -2.98 -22.88 6.47
CA ALA A 257 -4.27 -22.99 5.82
C ALA A 257 -4.44 -22.01 4.64
N SER A 258 -3.46 -21.14 4.40
CA SER A 258 -3.56 -20.03 3.43
C SER A 258 -4.85 -19.20 3.58
N SER A 259 -5.30 -19.04 4.81
CA SER A 259 -6.60 -18.47 5.16
C SER A 259 -6.50 -17.62 6.44
N CYS A 260 -7.60 -16.99 6.80
CA CYS A 260 -7.68 -16.18 8.02
C CYS A 260 -7.87 -17.12 9.21
N ALA A 261 -7.12 -16.90 10.30
CA ALA A 261 -7.20 -17.76 11.46
C ALA A 261 -8.57 -17.63 12.15
N GLY A 262 -9.21 -18.76 12.45
CA GLY A 262 -10.50 -18.79 13.15
C GLY A 262 -11.74 -18.77 12.24
N LYS A 263 -11.58 -19.12 10.96
CA LYS A 263 -12.68 -19.52 10.07
C LYS A 263 -12.65 -21.02 9.84
#